data_AF-A0A2E8WME0-F1
#
_entry.id   AF-A0A2E8WME0-F1
#
_cell.length_a   1.000
_cell.length_b   1.000
_cell.length_c   1.000
_cell.angle_alpha   90.00
_cell.angle_beta   90.00
_cell.angle_gamma   90.00
#
_symmetry.space_group_name_H-M   'P 1'
#
loop_
_entity.id
_entity.type
_entity.pdbx_description
1 polymer ?
#
loop_
_entity_poly.entity_id
_entity_poly.type
_entity_poly.pdbx_seq_one_letter_code
_entity_poly.pdbx_strand_id
1 'polypeptide(L)' 'MGIEDRLRNQKVVINVLALLVLVLAGIRVWEQFSGYGEMTVRKLTVVDDEGKELVALGVTTGGDGGVWTTTKSGRKKRLD' A
#
# COMPACT_ATOMS: atom_id res chain seq x y z
N MET A 1 -4.06 12.13 53.55
CA MET A 1 -4.23 11.24 52.40
C MET A 1 -3.59 9.91 52.73
N GLY A 2 -4.37 8.82 52.78
CA GLY A 2 -3.87 7.51 53.23
C GLY A 2 -2.97 6.85 52.19
N ILE A 3 -2.15 5.88 52.63
CA ILE A 3 -1.30 5.08 51.72
C ILE A 3 -2.15 4.39 50.64
N GLU A 4 -3.36 3.96 51.00
CA GLU A 4 -4.33 3.32 50.10
C GLU A 4 -4.83 4.25 48.97
N ASP A 5 -5.08 5.53 49.27
CA ASP A 5 -5.47 6.54 48.27
C ASP A 5 -4.33 6.80 47.28
N ARG A 6 -3.08 6.86 47.79
CA ARG A 6 -1.88 7.03 46.95
C ARG A 6 -1.70 5.83 46.02
N LEU A 7 -1.93 4.61 46.53
CA LEU A 7 -1.84 3.37 45.74
C LEU A 7 -2.91 3.31 44.64
N ARG A 8 -4.14 3.72 44.97
CA ARG A 8 -5.26 3.79 44.02
C ARG A 8 -4.96 4.79 42.90
N ASN A 9 -4.49 5.98 43.26
CA ASN A 9 -4.10 6.99 42.29
C ASN A 9 -2.93 6.53 41.40
N GLN A 10 -1.92 5.86 41.96
CA GLN A 10 -0.83 5.30 41.15
C GLN A 10 -1.31 4.26 40.14
N LYS A 11 -2.21 3.35 40.53
CA LYS A 11 -2.77 2.36 39.60
C LYS A 11 -3.53 3.01 38.45
N VAL A 12 -4.33 4.04 38.74
CA VAL A 12 -5.05 4.81 37.72
C VAL A 12 -4.07 5.50 36.78
N VAL A 13 -3.03 6.17 37.32
CA VAL A 13 -2.01 6.84 36.52
C VAL A 13 -1.26 5.85 35.61
N ILE A 14 -0.88 4.67 36.12
CA ILE A 14 -0.20 3.64 35.31
C ILE A 14 -1.10 3.16 34.17
N ASN A 15 -2.39 2.91 34.43
CA ASN A 15 -3.32 2.48 33.40
C ASN A 15 -3.53 3.55 32.33
N VAL A 16 -3.61 4.82 32.73
CA VAL A 16 -3.72 5.95 31.79
C VAL A 16 -2.47 6.06 30.92
N LEU A 17 -1.28 5.93 31.52
CA LEU A 17 -0.02 5.96 30.78
C LEU A 17 0.09 4.78 29.80
N ALA A 18 -0.31 3.58 30.21
CA ALA A 18 -0.31 2.41 29.33
C ALA A 18 -1.25 2.61 28.13
N LEU A 19 -2.44 3.18 28.35
CA LEU A 19 -3.38 3.48 27.27
C LEU A 19 -2.84 4.55 26.31
N LEU A 20 -2.20 5.60 26.84
CA LEU A 20 -1.57 6.64 26.03
C LEU A 20 -0.49 6.07 25.11
N VAL A 21 0.36 5.16 25.62
CA VAL A 21 1.39 4.49 24.81
C VAL A 21 0.77 3.68 23.68
N LEU A 22 -0.31 2.94 23.94
CA LEU A 22 -1.02 2.17 22.93
C LEU A 22 -1.64 3.05 21.84
N VAL A 23 -2.26 4.17 22.22
CA VAL A 23 -2.85 5.12 21.26
C VAL A 23 -1.76 5.74 20.39
N LEU A 24 -0.64 6.17 20.97
CA LEU A 24 0.48 6.75 20.21
C LEU A 24 1.09 5.75 19.23
N ALA A 25 1.25 4.49 19.64
CA ALA A 25 1.71 3.42 18.74
C ALA A 25 0.71 3.17 17.60
N GLY A 26 -0.60 3.16 17.91
CA GLY A 26 -1.66 3.01 16.92
C GLY A 26 -1.68 4.14 15.87
N ILE A 27 -1.45 5.38 16.30
CA ILE A 27 -1.37 6.54 15.39
C ILE A 27 -0.18 6.39 14.42
N ARG A 28 1.00 6.00 14.93
CA ARG A 28 2.20 5.79 14.09
C ARG A 28 1.98 4.68 13.04
N VAL A 29 1.34 3.59 13.45
CA VAL A 29 0.98 2.50 12.54
C VAL A 29 -0.02 2.99 11.50
N TRP A 30 -1.05 3.73 11.93
CA TRP A 30 -2.05 4.28 11.02
C TRP A 30 -1.41 5.19 9.97
N GLU A 31 -0.57 6.16 10.36
CA GLU A 31 0.12 7.05 9.43
C GLU A 31 0.99 6.30 8.40
N GLN A 32 1.64 5.20 8.81
CA GLN A 32 2.44 4.38 7.91
C GLN A 32 1.59 3.66 6.84
N PHE A 33 0.34 3.31 7.16
CA PHE A 33 -0.52 2.53 6.27
C PHE A 33 -1.69 3.32 5.66
N SER A 34 -1.99 4.52 6.16
CA SER A 34 -3.09 5.37 5.69
C SER A 34 -2.70 6.27 4.52
N GLY A 35 -1.42 6.33 4.17
CA GLY A 35 -0.98 7.00 2.95
C GLY A 35 -1.63 6.33 1.74
N TYR A 36 -2.25 7.12 0.87
CA TYR A 36 -2.61 6.66 -0.46
C TYR A 36 -1.31 6.27 -1.16
N GLY A 37 -1.02 4.98 -1.22
CA GLY A 37 0.00 4.47 -2.11
C GLY A 37 -0.52 4.70 -3.53
N GLU A 38 -0.09 5.77 -4.18
CA GLU A 38 -0.30 5.94 -5.61
C GLU A 38 0.46 4.82 -6.32
N MET A 39 -0.26 3.74 -6.63
CA MET A 39 0.29 2.67 -7.44
C MET A 39 0.36 3.17 -8.88
N THR A 40 1.52 3.73 -9.25
CA THR A 40 1.79 4.10 -10.64
C THR A 40 2.01 2.82 -11.45
N VAL A 41 0.95 2.34 -12.10
CA VAL A 41 1.02 1.16 -12.97
C VAL A 41 1.73 1.56 -14.27
N ARG A 42 2.96 1.06 -14.45
CA ARG A 42 3.75 1.32 -15.67
C ARG A 42 3.51 0.32 -16.79
N LYS A 43 2.98 -0.87 -16.46
CA LYS A 43 2.69 -1.93 -17.44
C LYS A 43 1.45 -2.70 -16.99
N LEU A 44 0.47 -2.80 -17.87
CA LEU A 44 -0.67 -3.71 -17.76
C LEU A 44 -0.58 -4.72 -18.91
N THR A 45 -0.70 -6.01 -18.62
CA THR A 45 -0.53 -7.08 -19.61
C THR A 45 -1.68 -8.07 -19.52
N VAL A 46 -2.32 -8.35 -20.66
CA VAL A 46 -3.28 -9.44 -20.81
C VAL A 46 -2.53 -10.63 -21.38
N VAL A 47 -2.67 -11.80 -20.75
CA VAL A 47 -2.05 -13.06 -21.15
C VAL A 47 -3.13 -14.11 -21.44
N ASP A 48 -2.79 -15.13 -22.22
CA ASP A 48 -3.60 -16.34 -22.35
C ASP A 48 -3.38 -17.33 -21.18
N ASP A 49 -4.03 -18.48 -21.24
CA ASP A 49 -3.97 -19.55 -20.26
C ASP A 49 -2.60 -20.24 -20.16
N GLU A 50 -1.77 -20.12 -21.19
CA GLU A 50 -0.38 -20.57 -21.21
C GLU A 50 0.60 -19.48 -20.71
N GLY A 51 0.09 -18.30 -20.36
CA GLY A 51 0.87 -17.17 -19.87
C GLY A 51 1.53 -16.33 -20.97
N LYS A 52 1.16 -16.52 -22.24
CA LYS A 52 1.69 -15.75 -23.37
C LYS A 52 0.96 -14.41 -23.49
N GLU A 53 1.75 -13.34 -23.64
CA GLU A 53 1.26 -11.97 -23.77
C GLU A 53 0.44 -11.77 -25.05
N LEU A 54 -0.82 -11.32 -24.89
CA LEU A 54 -1.74 -10.98 -25.98
C LEU A 54 -1.77 -9.47 -26.24
N VAL A 55 -1.88 -8.68 -25.17
CA VAL A 55 -1.98 -7.20 -25.22
C VAL A 55 -1.19 -6.61 -24.07
N ALA A 56 -0.45 -5.53 -24.33
CA ALA A 56 0.18 -4.75 -23.28
C ALA A 56 -0.10 -3.26 -23.44
N LEU A 57 -0.33 -2.60 -22.31
CA LEU A 57 -0.41 -1.15 -22.15
C LEU A 57 0.77 -0.75 -21.30
N GLY A 58 1.51 0.28 -21.70
CA GLY A 58 2.70 0.70 -20.97
C GLY A 58 2.98 2.17 -21.11
N VAL A 59 3.55 2.74 -20.05
CA VAL A 59 3.98 4.13 -19.97
C VAL A 59 5.42 4.21 -19.46
N THR A 60 6.22 5.08 -20.06
CA THR A 60 7.59 5.37 -19.61
C THR A 60 7.57 6.50 -18.59
N THR A 61 8.69 6.69 -17.88
CA THR A 61 8.89 7.83 -16.98
C THR A 61 8.92 9.17 -17.70
N GLY A 62 9.19 9.17 -19.00
CA GLY A 62 9.16 10.37 -19.84
C GLY A 62 7.75 10.76 -20.30
N GLY A 63 6.72 9.98 -19.96
CA GLY A 63 5.35 10.19 -20.41
C GLY A 63 5.02 9.52 -21.74
N ASP A 64 5.95 8.80 -22.35
CA ASP A 64 5.68 8.07 -23.59
C ASP A 64 4.82 6.84 -23.29
N GLY A 65 3.64 6.77 -23.91
CA GLY A 65 2.71 5.65 -23.77
C GLY A 65 2.57 4.84 -25.05
N GLY A 66 2.13 3.59 -24.91
CA GLY A 66 1.79 2.76 -26.06
C GLY A 66 0.87 1.60 -25.73
N VAL A 67 0.20 1.12 -26.79
CA VAL A 67 -0.52 -0.14 -26.79
C VAL A 67 0.20 -1.09 -27.74
N TRP A 68 0.46 -2.32 -27.31
CA TRP A 68 1.04 -3.37 -28.14
C TRP A 68 0.12 -4.57 -28.17
N THR A 69 -0.05 -5.15 -29.36
CA THR A 69 -0.77 -6.40 -29.57
C THR A 69 0.19 -7.46 -30.09
N THR A 70 0.04 -8.68 -29.60
CA THR A 70 0.78 -9.84 -30.09
C THR A 70 -0.04 -10.54 -31.16
N THR A 71 0.52 -10.65 -32.35
CA THR A 71 -0.09 -11.37 -33.47
C THR A 71 -0.06 -12.88 -33.23
N LYS A 72 -0.87 -13.66 -33.98
CA LYS A 72 -0.86 -15.13 -33.89
C LYS A 72 0.53 -15.76 -34.09
N SER A 73 1.40 -15.11 -34.88
CA SER A 73 2.79 -15.53 -35.09
C SER A 73 3.75 -15.14 -33.96
N GLY A 74 3.26 -14.54 -32.87
CA GLY A 74 4.06 -14.09 -31.72
C GLY A 74 4.76 -12.75 -31.91
N ARG A 75 4.58 -12.07 -33.06
CA ARG A 75 5.18 -10.74 -33.28
C ARG A 75 4.39 -9.67 -32.55
N LYS A 76 5.08 -8.78 -31.85
CA LYS A 76 4.49 -7.58 -31.24
C LYS A 76 4.32 -6.48 -32.28
N LYS A 77 3.15 -5.85 -32.30
CA LYS A 77 2.83 -4.68 -33.11
C LYS A 77 2.34 -3.56 -32.19
N ARG A 78 2.94 -2.38 -32.29
CA ARG A 78 2.40 -1.18 -31.63
C ARG A 78 1.13 -0.74 -32.36
N LEU A 79 0.07 -0.47 -31.62
CA LEU A 79 -1.07 0.30 -32.13
C LEU A 79 -0.70 1.78 -31.96
N ASP A 80 -0.50 2.44 -33.08
CA ASP A 80 -0.44 3.90 -33.24
C ASP A 80 -1.85 4.49 -33.38
#